data_AF-A0A1C4YLG7-F1
#
_entry.id   AF-A0A1C4YLG7-F1
#
_cell.length_a   1.000
_cell.length_b   1.000
_cell.length_c   1.000
_cell.angle_alpha   90.00
_cell.angle_beta   90.00
_cell.angle_gamma   90.00
#
_symmetry.space_group_name_H-M   'P 1'
#
loop_
_entity.id
_entity.type
_entity.pdbx_description
1 polymer ?
#
loop_
_entity_poly.entity_id
_entity_poly.type
_entity_poly.pdbx_seq_one_letter_code
_entity_poly.pdbx_strand_id
1 'polypeptide(L)'
;MPRLAGAARLASIKPSGQEPWQLGYTTLPGDQAPGRIYQVARSALAAGTATTTVVYRVPVSGAGAPYDLSNGQTARWAQFEAPTDAAAIFPPTQVPDGNPATGTWPSSYERATVTYLDANARQVNLAEPGGHLSVTWYDHWGNTVRTLTAGNRARALNASSSDDAAAEALFARNHSTLNIHTADGQRLITTLEPEHEVMLPTGETTRGRKAITYTYDEGAPAAEEPYNLITRQKIAVRVWDSNGVESETDVRTTSIVYDWGLRQPIEATADPGALAHTTRTIFDPATELITSTTDPAGGTSTTTPATQKTIYYRAGSGSGYSECDSKPEWANLPCRTQPGGQPPTPTGPELPVTVNTYDILGQPRVVSSPGFDGELVSWFSGVW
;
A
#
# COMPACT_ATOMS: atom_id res chain seq x y z
N MET A 1 -32.43 6.75 14.62
CA MET A 1 -33.11 6.89 13.31
C MET A 1 -32.67 8.17 12.64
N PRO A 2 -32.40 8.17 11.34
CA PRO A 2 -32.12 9.37 10.56
C PRO A 2 -33.32 10.32 10.53
N ARG A 3 -33.10 11.63 10.59
CA ARG A 3 -34.14 12.68 10.41
C ARG A 3 -33.86 13.50 9.17
N LEU A 4 -34.91 13.98 8.49
CA LEU A 4 -34.80 14.82 7.30
C LEU A 4 -34.93 16.32 7.62
N ALA A 5 -34.23 17.18 6.87
CA ALA A 5 -34.42 18.62 6.75
C ALA A 5 -35.29 18.92 5.51
N GLY A 6 -35.62 20.19 5.29
CA GLY A 6 -36.31 20.65 4.08
C GLY A 6 -35.67 20.11 2.79
N ALA A 7 -36.49 19.80 1.79
CA ALA A 7 -36.12 19.10 0.55
C ALA A 7 -35.58 17.66 0.72
N ALA A 8 -36.05 16.93 1.74
CA ALA A 8 -35.78 15.49 1.97
C ALA A 8 -34.29 15.12 2.15
N ARG A 9 -33.53 15.96 2.86
CA ARG A 9 -32.09 15.74 3.12
C ARG A 9 -31.82 15.24 4.52
N LEU A 10 -30.83 14.39 4.72
CA LEU A 10 -30.47 13.89 6.04
C LEU A 10 -29.94 15.01 6.95
N ALA A 11 -30.70 15.37 7.99
CA ALA A 11 -30.35 16.42 8.96
C ALA A 11 -29.59 15.89 10.16
N SER A 12 -29.89 14.66 10.60
CA SER A 12 -29.28 14.08 11.80
C SER A 12 -29.19 12.57 11.74
N ILE A 13 -28.11 12.03 12.31
CA ILE A 13 -27.89 10.59 12.51
C ILE A 13 -27.61 10.34 14.00
N LYS A 14 -28.45 9.53 14.66
CA LYS A 14 -28.29 9.17 16.07
C LYS A 14 -28.05 7.66 16.24
N PRO A 15 -26.78 7.23 16.39
CA PRO A 15 -26.46 5.88 16.85
C PRO A 15 -26.95 5.66 18.30
N SER A 16 -27.16 4.40 18.69
CA SER A 16 -27.58 4.07 20.06
C SER A 16 -26.47 4.38 21.07
N GLY A 17 -26.82 4.88 22.25
CA GLY A 17 -25.88 5.21 23.33
C GLY A 17 -24.93 6.39 23.04
N GLN A 18 -25.24 7.21 22.02
CA GLN A 18 -24.32 8.19 21.46
C GLN A 18 -25.01 9.53 21.16
N GLU A 19 -24.29 10.65 21.34
CA GLU A 19 -24.76 11.98 20.93
C GLU A 19 -24.99 12.02 19.41
N PRO A 20 -26.03 12.71 18.90
CA PRO A 20 -26.37 12.72 17.49
C PRO A 20 -25.37 13.54 16.67
N TRP A 21 -25.09 13.07 15.45
CA TRP A 21 -24.49 13.88 14.40
C TRP A 21 -25.55 14.81 13.80
N GLN A 22 -25.16 16.05 13.55
CA GLN A 22 -25.95 17.09 12.89
C GLN A 22 -25.27 17.44 11.56
N LEU A 23 -26.05 17.52 10.48
CA LEU A 23 -25.56 17.79 9.13
C LEU A 23 -26.14 19.13 8.65
N GLY A 24 -25.25 20.09 8.36
CA GLY A 24 -25.55 21.38 7.79
C GLY A 24 -25.29 21.41 6.29
N TYR A 25 -26.23 21.97 5.54
CA TYR A 25 -26.13 22.13 4.08
C TYR A 25 -26.12 23.60 3.68
N THR A 26 -25.40 23.90 2.60
CA THR A 26 -25.32 25.24 2.01
C THR A 26 -25.62 25.20 0.51
N THR A 27 -25.71 26.39 -0.07
CA THR A 27 -25.81 26.65 -1.51
C THR A 27 -24.80 27.74 -1.82
N LEU A 28 -23.84 27.45 -2.68
CA LEU A 28 -22.84 28.44 -3.08
C LEU A 28 -23.42 29.36 -4.16
N PRO A 29 -22.89 30.59 -4.32
CA PRO A 29 -23.16 31.39 -5.50
C PRO A 29 -22.89 30.61 -6.80
N GLY A 30 -23.91 30.54 -7.66
CA GLY A 30 -23.86 29.81 -8.94
C GLY A 30 -24.10 28.29 -8.84
N ASP A 31 -24.43 27.75 -7.67
CA ASP A 31 -24.97 26.38 -7.61
C ASP A 31 -26.35 26.33 -8.28
N GLN A 32 -26.58 25.33 -9.14
CA GLN A 32 -27.88 25.14 -9.79
C GLN A 32 -28.95 24.55 -8.86
N ALA A 33 -28.52 23.90 -7.78
CA ALA A 33 -29.39 23.34 -6.77
C ALA A 33 -28.73 23.43 -5.40
N PRO A 34 -29.51 23.62 -4.32
CA PRO A 34 -28.98 23.60 -2.97
C PRO A 34 -28.47 22.19 -2.60
N GLY A 35 -27.65 22.03 -1.55
CA GLY A 35 -27.42 20.71 -0.94
C GLY A 35 -25.99 20.25 -0.74
N ARG A 36 -25.01 21.16 -0.82
CA ARG A 36 -23.65 20.82 -0.42
C ARG A 36 -23.57 20.70 1.09
N ILE A 37 -23.04 19.58 1.59
CA ILE A 37 -22.75 19.44 3.02
C ILE A 37 -21.57 20.35 3.37
N TYR A 38 -21.76 21.30 4.28
CA TYR A 38 -20.69 22.22 4.67
C TYR A 38 -20.32 22.10 6.14
N GLN A 39 -21.18 21.48 6.95
CA GLN A 39 -20.94 21.36 8.38
C GLN A 39 -21.41 19.99 8.86
N VAL A 40 -20.54 19.31 9.62
CA VAL A 40 -20.89 18.10 10.36
C VAL A 40 -20.52 18.34 11.81
N ALA A 41 -21.52 18.36 12.69
CA ALA A 41 -21.35 18.73 14.08
C ALA A 41 -21.84 17.63 15.03
N ARG A 42 -21.22 17.55 16.19
CA ARG A 42 -21.64 16.65 17.27
C ARG A 42 -21.31 17.25 18.63
N SER A 43 -22.23 17.09 19.58
CA SER A 43 -21.97 17.44 20.98
C SER A 43 -20.83 16.58 21.53
N ALA A 44 -19.81 17.23 22.08
CA ALA A 44 -18.77 16.64 22.90
C ALA A 44 -19.10 16.83 24.40
N LEU A 45 -20.39 16.93 24.73
CA LEU A 45 -20.90 17.15 26.10
C LEU A 45 -20.32 18.44 26.70
N ALA A 46 -19.70 18.35 27.87
CA ALA A 46 -19.13 19.50 28.57
C ALA A 46 -17.97 20.18 27.79
N ALA A 47 -17.36 19.49 26.82
CA ALA A 47 -16.28 20.05 25.99
C ALA A 47 -16.79 20.91 24.81
N GLY A 48 -18.11 21.10 24.68
CA GLY A 48 -18.71 21.92 23.62
C GLY A 48 -19.17 21.12 22.41
N THR A 49 -19.15 21.73 21.23
CA THR A 49 -19.59 21.10 19.97
C THR A 49 -18.42 20.95 19.01
N ALA A 50 -18.08 19.71 18.67
CA ALA A 50 -17.09 19.39 17.65
C ALA A 50 -17.71 19.60 16.26
N THR A 51 -17.11 20.45 15.43
CA THR A 51 -17.67 20.88 14.14
C THR A 51 -16.64 20.77 13.03
N THR A 52 -16.80 19.80 12.14
CA THR A 52 -16.04 19.71 10.89
C THR A 52 -16.69 20.59 9.85
N THR A 53 -15.92 21.47 9.21
CA THR A 53 -16.43 22.40 8.18
C THR A 53 -15.79 22.11 6.83
N VAL A 54 -16.58 22.07 5.76
CA VAL A 54 -16.13 21.92 4.38
C VAL A 54 -16.30 23.24 3.65
N VAL A 55 -15.21 23.74 3.06
CA VAL A 55 -15.20 24.92 2.20
C VAL A 55 -14.92 24.47 0.77
N TYR A 56 -15.84 24.76 -0.14
CA TYR A 56 -15.74 24.38 -1.54
C TYR A 56 -15.25 25.52 -2.41
N ARG A 57 -14.72 25.23 -3.60
CA ARG A 57 -14.24 26.25 -4.56
C ARG A 57 -13.20 27.19 -3.94
N VAL A 58 -12.32 26.63 -3.10
CA VAL A 58 -11.19 27.37 -2.55
C VAL A 58 -10.36 27.91 -3.72
N PRO A 59 -10.00 29.21 -3.76
CA PRO A 59 -9.19 29.73 -4.85
C PRO A 59 -7.83 29.05 -4.91
N VAL A 60 -7.36 28.72 -6.11
CA VAL A 60 -6.07 28.04 -6.33
C VAL A 60 -4.89 29.01 -6.41
N SER A 61 -5.15 30.29 -6.67
CA SER A 61 -4.15 31.38 -6.68
C SER A 61 -4.83 32.74 -6.52
N GLY A 62 -4.03 33.79 -6.31
CA GLY A 62 -4.52 35.16 -6.17
C GLY A 62 -5.23 35.43 -4.84
N ALA A 63 -6.08 36.47 -4.82
CA ALA A 63 -6.74 36.92 -3.60
C ALA A 63 -7.67 35.83 -3.01
N GLY A 64 -7.48 35.52 -1.73
CA GLY A 64 -8.28 34.51 -1.01
C GLY A 64 -7.79 33.07 -1.19
N ALA A 65 -6.79 32.81 -2.03
CA ALA A 65 -6.14 31.52 -2.10
C ALA A 65 -5.24 31.32 -0.86
N PRO A 66 -5.33 30.18 -0.15
CA PRO A 66 -4.45 29.92 0.98
C PRO A 66 -2.99 29.72 0.56
N TYR A 67 -2.77 29.14 -0.61
CA TYR A 67 -1.47 28.90 -1.19
C TYR A 67 -1.53 29.25 -2.68
N ASP A 68 -0.51 29.96 -3.19
CA ASP A 68 -0.43 30.31 -4.61
C ASP A 68 0.07 29.11 -5.43
N LEU A 69 -0.87 28.51 -6.19
CA LEU A 69 -0.61 27.44 -7.15
C LEU A 69 -0.84 27.92 -8.59
N SER A 70 -0.54 29.19 -8.86
CA SER A 70 -0.47 29.69 -10.24
C SER A 70 0.62 28.96 -11.04
N ASN A 71 0.49 28.94 -12.37
CA ASN A 71 1.48 28.32 -13.26
C ASN A 71 2.93 28.81 -13.01
N GLY A 72 3.09 30.10 -12.67
CA GLY A 72 4.40 30.66 -12.34
C GLY A 72 5.00 30.08 -11.06
N GLN A 73 4.19 29.84 -10.03
CA GLN A 73 4.66 29.18 -8.82
C GLN A 73 4.91 27.69 -9.04
N THR A 74 3.95 26.98 -9.65
CA THR A 74 4.02 25.53 -9.81
C THR A 74 5.17 25.10 -10.73
N ALA A 75 5.60 25.97 -11.64
CA ALA A 75 6.80 25.77 -12.45
C ALA A 75 8.07 25.56 -11.61
N ARG A 76 8.18 26.13 -10.40
CA ARG A 76 9.33 25.96 -9.49
C ARG A 76 9.55 24.53 -9.02
N TRP A 77 8.56 23.64 -9.14
CA TRP A 77 8.72 22.20 -8.90
C TRP A 77 8.40 21.35 -10.14
N ALA A 78 8.40 21.97 -11.33
CA ALA A 78 8.02 21.37 -12.61
C ALA A 78 6.61 20.74 -12.63
N GLN A 79 5.64 21.46 -12.04
CA GLN A 79 4.23 21.20 -12.28
C GLN A 79 3.70 22.25 -13.27
N PHE A 80 3.61 21.86 -14.55
CA PHE A 80 3.16 22.75 -15.62
C PHE A 80 1.63 22.83 -15.72
N GLU A 81 0.92 21.84 -15.19
CA GLU A 81 -0.53 21.85 -15.06
C GLU A 81 -0.92 22.22 -13.63
N ALA A 82 -1.27 23.50 -13.45
CA ALA A 82 -1.82 23.98 -12.19
C ALA A 82 -3.19 23.32 -11.90
N PRO A 83 -3.55 23.16 -10.62
CA PRO A 83 -4.89 22.69 -10.26
C PRO A 83 -5.98 23.67 -10.73
N THR A 84 -7.14 23.13 -11.08
CA THR A 84 -8.31 23.90 -11.52
C THR A 84 -9.30 24.14 -10.37
N ASP A 85 -9.36 23.21 -9.43
CA ASP A 85 -10.36 23.20 -8.36
C ASP A 85 -9.72 22.91 -7.01
N ALA A 86 -10.35 23.37 -5.92
CA ALA A 86 -9.95 23.00 -4.58
C ALA A 86 -11.10 23.01 -3.57
N ALA A 87 -10.94 22.20 -2.53
CA ALA A 87 -11.80 22.20 -1.36
C ALA A 87 -10.95 22.05 -0.09
N ALA A 88 -11.41 22.67 1.00
CA ALA A 88 -10.77 22.61 2.30
C ALA A 88 -11.68 21.93 3.32
N ILE A 89 -11.08 21.13 4.20
CA ILE A 89 -11.75 20.52 5.35
C ILE A 89 -11.07 21.05 6.61
N PHE A 90 -11.84 21.71 7.47
CA PHE A 90 -11.40 22.17 8.77
C PHE A 90 -11.70 21.10 9.84
N PRO A 91 -10.77 20.86 10.77
CA PRO A 91 -10.93 19.85 11.81
C PRO A 91 -12.04 20.23 12.78
N PRO A 92 -12.54 19.28 13.59
CA PRO A 92 -13.67 19.51 14.49
C PRO A 92 -13.48 20.62 15.53
N THR A 93 -12.26 21.07 15.75
CA THR A 93 -11.89 22.11 16.72
C THR A 93 -11.75 23.50 16.11
N GLN A 94 -11.90 23.65 14.78
CA GLN A 94 -11.77 24.92 14.08
C GLN A 94 -12.98 25.17 13.18
N VAL A 95 -13.79 26.16 13.56
CA VAL A 95 -14.83 26.69 12.67
C VAL A 95 -14.23 27.90 11.95
N PRO A 96 -14.18 27.93 10.60
CA PRO A 96 -13.70 29.08 9.85
C PRO A 96 -14.69 30.26 9.92
N ASP A 97 -14.19 31.47 9.69
CA ASP A 97 -14.95 32.73 9.70
C ASP A 97 -15.62 33.08 8.35
N GLY A 98 -15.41 32.24 7.33
CA GLY A 98 -16.04 32.38 6.01
C GLY A 98 -17.54 32.08 6.01
N ASN A 99 -18.23 32.50 4.97
CA ASN A 99 -19.64 32.21 4.75
C ASN A 99 -19.86 31.65 3.33
N PRO A 100 -20.07 30.33 3.18
CA PRO A 100 -20.23 29.72 1.87
C PRO A 100 -21.51 30.19 1.15
N ALA A 101 -22.57 30.58 1.87
CA ALA A 101 -23.82 31.04 1.27
C ALA A 101 -23.67 32.39 0.55
N THR A 102 -22.75 33.24 1.01
CA THR A 102 -22.43 34.53 0.37
C THR A 102 -21.19 34.43 -0.53
N GLY A 103 -20.54 33.28 -0.60
CA GLY A 103 -19.26 33.10 -1.30
C GLY A 103 -18.07 33.78 -0.60
N THR A 104 -18.21 34.13 0.69
CA THR A 104 -17.14 34.73 1.46
C THR A 104 -16.17 33.65 1.93
N TRP A 105 -14.91 33.74 1.50
CA TRP A 105 -13.86 32.79 1.90
C TRP A 105 -13.40 33.01 3.35
N PRO A 106 -12.97 31.95 4.05
CA PRO A 106 -12.25 32.09 5.32
C PRO A 106 -11.03 33.00 5.19
N SER A 107 -10.72 33.74 6.25
CA SER A 107 -9.50 34.57 6.32
C SER A 107 -8.23 33.76 6.57
N SER A 108 -8.36 32.54 7.12
CA SER A 108 -7.25 31.62 7.38
C SER A 108 -7.62 30.16 7.09
N TYR A 109 -6.63 29.43 6.57
CA TYR A 109 -6.68 27.99 6.30
C TYR A 109 -5.62 27.22 7.08
N GLU A 110 -4.97 27.84 8.07
CA GLU A 110 -3.82 27.26 8.80
C GLU A 110 -4.11 25.87 9.37
N ARG A 111 -5.34 25.62 9.83
CA ARG A 111 -5.76 24.33 10.39
C ARG A 111 -6.44 23.42 9.39
N ALA A 112 -6.68 23.87 8.17
CA ALA A 112 -7.42 23.11 7.17
C ALA A 112 -6.50 22.17 6.40
N THR A 113 -7.05 21.02 6.01
CA THR A 113 -6.51 20.23 4.91
C THR A 113 -7.15 20.72 3.62
N VAL A 114 -6.34 21.17 2.65
CA VAL A 114 -6.83 21.66 1.35
C VAL A 114 -6.42 20.67 0.25
N THR A 115 -7.41 20.11 -0.44
CA THR A 115 -7.23 19.23 -1.59
C THR A 115 -7.41 20.02 -2.86
N TYR A 116 -6.45 19.91 -3.78
CA TYR A 116 -6.46 20.55 -5.09
C TYR A 116 -6.56 19.51 -6.19
N LEU A 117 -7.46 19.74 -7.13
CA LEU A 117 -7.79 18.83 -8.21
C LEU A 117 -7.38 19.41 -9.57
N ASP A 118 -7.01 18.54 -10.51
CA ASP A 118 -6.89 18.87 -11.93
C ASP A 118 -8.25 18.80 -12.65
N ALA A 119 -8.24 19.11 -13.95
CA ALA A 119 -9.42 19.08 -14.81
C ALA A 119 -10.07 17.68 -14.93
N ASN A 120 -9.34 16.61 -14.58
CA ASN A 120 -9.83 15.23 -14.54
C ASN A 120 -10.32 14.83 -13.13
N ALA A 121 -10.46 15.79 -12.22
CA ALA A 121 -10.84 15.61 -10.82
C ALA A 121 -9.87 14.71 -10.02
N ARG A 122 -8.59 14.64 -10.42
CA ARG A 122 -7.54 13.91 -9.70
C ARG A 122 -6.83 14.85 -8.72
N GLN A 123 -6.49 14.36 -7.54
CA GLN A 123 -5.74 15.15 -6.55
C GLN A 123 -4.30 15.36 -7.02
N VAL A 124 -3.97 16.59 -7.42
CA VAL A 124 -2.61 16.96 -7.85
C VAL A 124 -1.82 17.70 -6.79
N ASN A 125 -2.49 18.35 -5.83
CA ASN A 125 -1.84 18.90 -4.64
C ASN A 125 -2.67 18.63 -3.38
N LEU A 126 -1.98 18.50 -2.24
CA LEU A 126 -2.59 18.42 -0.92
C LEU A 126 -1.80 19.31 0.04
N ALA A 127 -2.46 20.32 0.60
CA ALA A 127 -1.92 21.10 1.70
C ALA A 127 -2.46 20.56 3.01
N GLU A 128 -1.61 19.96 3.83
CA GLU A 128 -1.95 19.61 5.20
C GLU A 128 -1.90 20.86 6.11
N PRO A 129 -2.47 20.81 7.32
CA PRO A 129 -2.41 21.92 8.27
C PRO A 129 -0.99 22.48 8.44
N GLY A 130 -0.86 23.79 8.51
CA GLY A 130 0.43 24.49 8.51
C GLY A 130 1.02 24.75 7.12
N GLY A 131 0.35 24.35 6.04
CA GLY A 131 0.79 24.62 4.67
C GLY A 131 1.82 23.65 4.12
N HIS A 132 1.82 22.43 4.64
CA HIS A 132 2.64 21.35 4.13
C HIS A 132 2.07 20.83 2.81
N LEU A 133 2.50 21.45 1.71
CA LEU A 133 2.03 21.18 0.36
C LEU A 133 2.79 20.01 -0.29
N SER A 134 2.11 18.89 -0.50
CA SER A 134 2.57 17.76 -1.32
C SER A 134 1.95 17.78 -2.72
N VAL A 135 2.62 17.12 -3.66
CA VAL A 135 2.29 17.17 -5.09
C VAL A 135 2.33 15.77 -5.69
N THR A 136 1.36 15.47 -6.56
CA THR A 136 1.27 14.22 -7.32
C THR A 136 1.06 14.53 -8.80
N TRP A 137 1.82 13.87 -9.66
CA TRP A 137 1.66 13.95 -11.11
C TRP A 137 1.15 12.63 -11.65
N TYR A 138 0.31 12.75 -12.66
CA TYR A 138 -0.26 11.62 -13.37
C TYR A 138 0.11 11.69 -14.85
N ASP A 139 0.25 10.53 -15.49
CA ASP A 139 0.24 10.45 -16.95
C ASP A 139 -1.19 10.54 -17.51
N HIS A 140 -1.32 10.40 -18.83
CA HIS A 140 -2.62 10.43 -19.51
C HIS A 140 -3.44 9.15 -19.31
N TRP A 141 -2.85 8.06 -18.82
CA TRP A 141 -3.57 6.85 -18.40
C TRP A 141 -4.09 6.96 -16.97
N GLY A 142 -3.63 7.96 -16.22
CA GLY A 142 -3.97 8.17 -14.82
C GLY A 142 -3.03 7.48 -13.83
N ASN A 143 -1.90 6.94 -14.29
CA ASN A 143 -0.90 6.39 -13.39
C ASN A 143 -0.11 7.50 -12.72
N THR A 144 0.20 7.33 -11.44
CA THR A 144 1.11 8.22 -10.72
C THR A 144 2.53 8.06 -11.27
N VAL A 145 3.07 9.11 -11.90
CA VAL A 145 4.44 9.14 -12.47
C VAL A 145 5.43 9.86 -11.58
N ARG A 146 4.96 10.72 -10.67
CA ARG A 146 5.82 11.45 -9.74
C ARG A 146 5.05 11.80 -8.48
N THR A 147 5.72 11.74 -7.33
CA THR A 147 5.24 12.32 -6.08
C THR A 147 6.34 13.14 -5.41
N LEU A 148 5.94 14.25 -4.82
CA LEU A 148 6.82 15.14 -4.07
C LEU A 148 6.19 15.44 -2.72
N THR A 149 6.85 15.01 -1.64
CA THR A 149 6.37 15.29 -0.28
C THR A 149 6.54 16.76 0.06
N ALA A 150 5.78 17.25 1.04
CA ALA A 150 5.87 18.64 1.48
C ALA A 150 7.28 19.01 1.98
N GLY A 151 7.92 18.13 2.74
CA GLY A 151 9.30 18.34 3.21
C GLY A 151 10.31 18.39 2.07
N ASN A 152 10.17 17.53 1.06
CA ASN A 152 11.07 17.52 -0.10
C ASN A 152 10.82 18.73 -1.01
N ARG A 153 9.57 19.16 -1.18
CA ARG A 153 9.25 20.42 -1.87
C ARG A 153 9.88 21.61 -1.15
N ALA A 154 9.70 21.70 0.17
CA ALA A 154 10.29 22.77 0.97
C ALA A 154 11.82 22.77 0.89
N ARG A 155 12.47 21.60 0.92
CA ARG A 155 13.92 21.46 0.73
C ARG A 155 14.36 21.94 -0.66
N ALA A 156 13.62 21.58 -1.71
CA ALA A 156 13.96 21.98 -3.07
C ALA A 156 13.84 23.49 -3.29
N LEU A 157 12.80 24.15 -2.74
CA LEU A 157 12.58 25.58 -2.90
C LEU A 157 13.39 26.48 -1.95
N ASN A 158 14.10 25.89 -0.99
CA ASN A 158 14.94 26.62 -0.03
C ASN A 158 16.40 26.12 -0.06
N ALA A 159 16.84 25.51 -1.18
CA ALA A 159 18.19 25.00 -1.31
C ALA A 159 19.22 26.15 -1.34
N SER A 160 18.96 27.19 -2.13
CA SER A 160 19.70 28.46 -2.12
C SER A 160 18.78 29.66 -2.36
N SER A 161 19.12 30.81 -1.79
CA SER A 161 18.42 32.08 -2.07
C SER A 161 18.72 32.65 -3.46
N SER A 162 19.70 32.08 -4.16
CA SER A 162 20.07 32.44 -5.53
C SER A 162 19.45 31.52 -6.59
N ASP A 163 18.74 30.46 -6.18
CA ASP A 163 18.16 29.51 -7.13
C ASP A 163 17.04 30.18 -7.94
N ASP A 164 16.98 29.84 -9.22
CA ASP A 164 15.85 30.17 -10.08
C ASP A 164 14.85 29.00 -10.14
N ALA A 165 13.71 29.23 -10.78
CA ALA A 165 12.67 28.21 -10.89
C ALA A 165 13.14 26.93 -11.61
N ALA A 166 14.15 27.01 -12.49
CA ALA A 166 14.66 25.85 -13.20
C ALA A 166 15.56 24.99 -12.30
N ALA A 167 16.43 25.62 -11.51
CA ALA A 167 17.25 24.94 -10.50
C ALA A 167 16.36 24.27 -9.43
N GLU A 168 15.37 24.98 -8.91
CA GLU A 168 14.40 24.46 -7.96
C GLU A 168 13.61 23.27 -8.53
N ALA A 169 13.20 23.35 -9.79
CA ALA A 169 12.47 22.27 -10.45
C ALA A 169 13.33 21.00 -10.58
N LEU A 170 14.62 21.15 -10.87
CA LEU A 170 15.58 20.04 -10.91
C LEU A 170 15.75 19.42 -9.52
N PHE A 171 15.97 20.22 -8.48
CA PHE A 171 16.06 19.73 -7.10
C PHE A 171 14.79 19.02 -6.65
N ALA A 172 13.63 19.60 -6.97
CA ALA A 172 12.34 18.99 -6.68
C ALA A 172 12.20 17.64 -7.38
N ARG A 173 12.71 17.48 -8.62
CA ARG A 173 12.66 16.20 -9.34
C ARG A 173 13.57 15.16 -8.72
N ASN A 174 14.77 15.55 -8.30
CA ASN A 174 15.73 14.68 -7.64
C ASN A 174 15.20 14.18 -6.29
N HIS A 175 14.48 15.05 -5.55
CA HIS A 175 13.82 14.70 -4.30
C HIS A 175 12.40 14.12 -4.44
N SER A 176 11.94 13.84 -5.67
CA SER A 176 10.68 13.13 -5.89
C SER A 176 10.86 11.63 -5.94
N THR A 177 9.79 10.90 -5.61
CA THR A 177 9.63 9.53 -6.12
C THR A 177 9.19 9.64 -7.58
N LEU A 178 9.82 8.87 -8.47
CA LEU A 178 9.50 8.80 -9.89
C LEU A 178 9.07 7.39 -10.25
N ASN A 179 7.98 7.25 -10.99
CA ASN A 179 7.49 5.98 -11.53
C ASN A 179 7.50 6.06 -13.05
N ILE A 180 8.19 5.13 -13.68
CA ILE A 180 8.32 5.02 -15.12
C ILE A 180 7.51 3.81 -15.55
N HIS A 181 6.48 4.04 -16.35
CA HIS A 181 5.61 2.99 -16.89
C HIS A 181 5.98 2.66 -18.34
N THR A 182 5.48 1.54 -18.84
CA THR A 182 5.50 1.20 -20.27
C THR A 182 4.77 2.24 -21.10
N ALA A 183 5.08 2.28 -22.40
CA ALA A 183 4.47 3.24 -23.34
C ALA A 183 2.96 3.06 -23.54
N ASP A 184 2.37 1.97 -23.07
CA ASP A 184 0.93 1.72 -23.03
C ASP A 184 0.30 2.00 -21.65
N GLY A 185 1.11 2.44 -20.67
CA GLY A 185 0.70 2.75 -19.31
C GLY A 185 0.33 1.55 -18.45
N GLN A 186 0.52 0.31 -18.90
CA GLN A 186 0.03 -0.87 -18.17
C GLN A 186 0.98 -1.39 -17.10
N ARG A 187 2.29 -1.20 -17.25
CA ARG A 187 3.31 -1.81 -16.38
C ARG A 187 4.28 -0.78 -15.83
N LEU A 188 4.52 -0.87 -14.52
CA LEU A 188 5.56 -0.09 -13.85
C LEU A 188 6.93 -0.74 -14.12
N ILE A 189 7.80 -0.06 -14.87
CA ILE A 189 9.14 -0.56 -15.21
C ILE A 189 10.14 -0.16 -14.14
N THR A 190 10.04 1.07 -13.62
CA THR A 190 11.02 1.58 -12.66
C THR A 190 10.40 2.51 -11.65
N THR A 191 10.77 2.33 -10.38
CA THR A 191 10.56 3.32 -9.31
C THR A 191 11.91 3.85 -8.85
N LEU A 192 12.05 5.17 -8.85
CA LEU A 192 13.19 5.87 -8.28
C LEU A 192 12.73 6.62 -7.04
N GLU A 193 13.19 6.24 -5.85
CA GLU A 193 12.86 6.96 -4.59
C GLU A 193 13.64 8.28 -4.48
N PRO A 194 13.31 9.22 -3.56
CA PRO A 194 14.01 10.49 -3.43
C PRO A 194 15.52 10.36 -3.20
N GLU A 195 16.30 11.24 -3.82
CA GLU A 195 17.74 11.34 -3.57
C GLU A 195 18.05 11.79 -2.15
N HIS A 196 19.04 11.13 -1.54
CA HIS A 196 19.58 11.43 -0.23
C HIS A 196 21.06 11.05 -0.16
N GLU A 197 21.74 11.47 0.90
CA GLU A 197 23.11 11.02 1.18
C GLU A 197 23.08 9.53 1.53
N VAL A 198 23.91 8.75 0.85
CA VAL A 198 24.12 7.32 1.12
C VAL A 198 25.58 7.07 1.43
N MET A 199 25.86 6.11 2.30
CA MET A 199 27.22 5.69 2.62
C MET A 199 27.60 4.49 1.77
N LEU A 200 28.70 4.60 1.03
CA LEU A 200 29.28 3.51 0.26
C LEU A 200 30.01 2.53 1.19
N PRO A 201 30.27 1.28 0.76
CA PRO A 201 31.06 0.31 1.53
C PRO A 201 32.47 0.80 1.89
N THR A 202 33.00 1.78 1.14
CA THR A 202 34.28 2.46 1.40
C THR A 202 34.23 3.41 2.60
N GLY A 203 33.05 3.71 3.14
CA GLY A 203 32.80 4.72 4.17
C GLY A 203 32.57 6.14 3.64
N GLU A 204 32.74 6.36 2.34
CA GLU A 204 32.47 7.64 1.67
C GLU A 204 30.96 7.90 1.55
N THR A 205 30.55 9.16 1.72
CA THR A 205 29.17 9.59 1.47
C THR A 205 29.03 10.15 0.06
N THR A 206 28.01 9.70 -0.66
CA THR A 206 27.65 10.25 -1.97
C THR A 206 26.14 10.45 -2.07
N ARG A 207 25.70 11.24 -3.05
CA ARG A 207 24.27 11.36 -3.36
C ARG A 207 23.82 10.12 -4.12
N GLY A 208 22.80 9.47 -3.60
CA GLY A 208 22.23 8.29 -4.21
C GLY A 208 20.72 8.21 -4.02
N ARG A 209 20.11 7.31 -4.76
CA ARG A 209 18.70 6.98 -4.61
C ARG A 209 18.44 5.51 -4.83
N LYS A 210 17.47 4.96 -4.11
CA LYS A 210 17.01 3.60 -4.35
C LYS A 210 16.27 3.55 -5.69
N ALA A 211 16.71 2.65 -6.56
CA ALA A 211 16.09 2.32 -7.82
C ALA A 211 15.53 0.89 -7.75
N ILE A 212 14.27 0.72 -8.13
CA ILE A 212 13.60 -0.57 -8.24
C ILE A 212 13.21 -0.75 -9.70
N THR A 213 13.72 -1.76 -10.36
CA THR A 213 13.38 -2.10 -11.75
C THR A 213 12.62 -3.41 -11.81
N TYR A 214 11.59 -3.47 -12.64
CA TYR A 214 10.75 -4.65 -12.83
C TYR A 214 10.87 -5.15 -14.27
N THR A 215 10.97 -6.45 -14.43
CA THR A 215 10.85 -7.16 -15.71
C THR A 215 9.65 -8.09 -15.63
N TYR A 216 8.88 -8.13 -16.71
CA TYR A 216 7.61 -8.84 -16.78
C TYR A 216 7.68 -9.95 -17.82
N ASP A 217 7.02 -11.06 -17.54
CA ASP A 217 6.75 -12.15 -18.49
C ASP A 217 8.01 -12.75 -19.17
N GLU A 218 9.19 -12.62 -18.55
CA GLU A 218 10.42 -13.26 -19.05
C GLU A 218 10.27 -14.78 -19.01
N GLY A 219 10.39 -15.43 -20.18
CA GLY A 219 10.19 -16.87 -20.31
C GLY A 219 8.72 -17.33 -20.31
N ALA A 220 7.76 -16.41 -20.44
CA ALA A 220 6.36 -16.76 -20.60
C ALA A 220 6.11 -17.48 -21.94
N PRO A 221 5.18 -18.45 -21.99
CA PRO A 221 4.72 -19.03 -23.25
C PRO A 221 3.97 -17.98 -24.08
N ALA A 222 3.85 -18.23 -25.38
CA ALA A 222 3.07 -17.36 -26.25
C ALA A 222 1.59 -17.35 -25.82
N ALA A 223 1.02 -16.17 -25.69
CA ALA A 223 -0.38 -15.93 -25.36
C ALA A 223 -0.92 -14.75 -26.17
N GLU A 224 -2.24 -14.72 -26.38
CA GLU A 224 -2.91 -13.59 -27.08
C GLU A 224 -2.80 -12.30 -26.27
N GLU A 225 -2.87 -12.42 -24.94
CA GLU A 225 -2.75 -11.33 -24.00
C GLU A 225 -1.54 -11.53 -23.08
N PRO A 226 -0.85 -10.45 -22.69
CA PRO A 226 0.23 -10.53 -21.72
C PRO A 226 -0.24 -11.10 -20.37
N TYR A 227 0.65 -11.82 -19.69
CA TYR A 227 0.39 -12.30 -18.33
C TYR A 227 0.44 -11.18 -17.30
N ASN A 228 1.27 -10.15 -17.55
CA ASN A 228 1.49 -9.02 -16.64
C ASN A 228 2.04 -9.45 -15.28
N LEU A 229 2.90 -10.48 -15.26
CA LEU A 229 3.51 -11.02 -14.05
C LEU A 229 4.98 -10.58 -13.96
N ILE A 230 5.39 -10.08 -12.79
CA ILE A 230 6.78 -9.69 -12.53
C ILE A 230 7.63 -10.94 -12.44
N THR A 231 8.56 -11.11 -13.36
CA THR A 231 9.51 -12.25 -13.41
C THR A 231 10.88 -11.88 -12.85
N ARG A 232 11.23 -10.59 -12.83
CA ARG A 232 12.44 -10.10 -12.16
C ARG A 232 12.19 -8.76 -11.49
N GLN A 233 12.68 -8.62 -10.27
CA GLN A 233 12.78 -7.35 -9.56
C GLN A 233 14.24 -7.10 -9.19
N LYS A 234 14.77 -5.95 -9.59
CA LYS A 234 16.13 -5.50 -9.26
C LYS A 234 16.01 -4.28 -8.35
N ILE A 235 16.56 -4.35 -7.15
CA ILE A 235 16.71 -3.21 -6.24
C ILE A 235 18.19 -2.83 -6.24
N ALA A 236 18.50 -1.56 -6.42
CA ALA A 236 19.86 -1.04 -6.34
C ALA A 236 19.87 0.36 -5.76
N VAL A 237 21.06 0.83 -5.37
CA VAL A 237 21.33 2.24 -5.14
C VAL A 237 21.93 2.82 -6.42
N ARG A 238 21.22 3.74 -7.06
CA ARG A 238 21.72 4.52 -8.20
C ARG A 238 22.48 5.73 -7.66
N VAL A 239 23.73 5.87 -8.08
CA VAL A 239 24.66 6.95 -7.70
C VAL A 239 25.27 7.59 -8.94
N TRP A 240 25.81 8.80 -8.79
CA TRP A 240 26.54 9.50 -9.83
C TRP A 240 27.97 9.76 -9.37
N ASP A 241 28.94 9.54 -10.25
CA ASP A 241 30.33 9.91 -9.99
C ASP A 241 30.55 11.42 -10.17
N SER A 242 31.79 11.88 -9.90
CA SER A 242 32.16 13.29 -10.03
C SER A 242 32.09 13.83 -11.47
N ASN A 243 32.01 12.96 -12.48
CA ASN A 243 31.83 13.32 -13.88
C ASN A 243 30.36 13.25 -14.32
N GLY A 244 29.43 12.95 -13.39
CA GLY A 244 28.01 12.78 -13.66
C GLY A 244 27.67 11.44 -14.33
N VAL A 245 28.60 10.48 -14.33
CA VAL A 245 28.34 9.13 -14.86
C VAL A 245 27.54 8.35 -13.82
N GLU A 246 26.42 7.80 -14.28
CA GLU A 246 25.53 7.00 -13.48
C GLU A 246 26.09 5.58 -13.28
N SER A 247 25.95 5.04 -12.07
CA SER A 247 26.20 3.64 -11.77
C SER A 247 25.20 3.10 -10.73
N GLU A 248 25.06 1.78 -10.68
CA GLU A 248 24.27 1.08 -9.67
C GLU A 248 25.18 0.27 -8.74
N THR A 249 24.91 0.32 -7.44
CA THR A 249 25.61 -0.43 -6.40
C THR A 249 24.61 -1.06 -5.42
N ASP A 250 25.08 -1.97 -4.55
CA ASP A 250 24.23 -2.81 -3.65
C ASP A 250 23.04 -3.41 -4.40
N VAL A 251 23.34 -4.05 -5.54
CA VAL A 251 22.32 -4.65 -6.39
C VAL A 251 21.82 -5.94 -5.76
N ARG A 252 20.49 -6.04 -5.59
CA ARG A 252 19.77 -7.22 -5.11
C ARG A 252 18.71 -7.58 -6.13
N THR A 253 18.75 -8.82 -6.60
CA THR A 253 17.83 -9.28 -7.62
C THR A 253 16.96 -10.40 -7.07
N THR A 254 15.66 -10.31 -7.30
CA THR A 254 14.71 -11.39 -7.07
C THR A 254 14.18 -11.84 -8.42
N SER A 255 14.31 -13.12 -8.75
CA SER A 255 13.72 -13.73 -9.95
C SER A 255 12.57 -14.64 -9.54
N ILE A 256 11.48 -14.62 -10.30
CA ILE A 256 10.27 -15.37 -10.02
C ILE A 256 9.92 -16.24 -11.24
N VAL A 257 9.75 -17.52 -11.01
CA VAL A 257 9.27 -18.49 -12.00
C VAL A 257 7.83 -18.82 -11.69
N TYR A 258 6.99 -18.87 -12.72
CA TYR A 258 5.56 -19.09 -12.61
C TYR A 258 5.14 -20.44 -13.19
N ASP A 259 4.12 -21.03 -12.57
CA ASP A 259 3.15 -21.82 -13.32
C ASP A 259 2.27 -20.83 -14.10
N TRP A 260 2.48 -20.75 -15.42
CA TRP A 260 1.76 -19.81 -16.29
C TRP A 260 0.28 -20.17 -16.44
N GLY A 261 -0.10 -21.43 -16.27
CA GLY A 261 -1.50 -21.86 -16.32
C GLY A 261 -2.27 -21.37 -15.11
N LEU A 262 -1.67 -21.49 -13.92
CA LEU A 262 -2.23 -21.02 -12.65
C LEU A 262 -1.97 -19.53 -12.38
N ARG A 263 -1.02 -18.93 -13.10
CA ARG A 263 -0.49 -17.57 -12.83
C ARG A 263 0.06 -17.45 -11.40
N GLN A 264 0.59 -18.54 -10.85
CA GLN A 264 1.09 -18.63 -9.47
C GLN A 264 2.62 -18.81 -9.44
N PRO A 265 3.34 -18.14 -8.53
CA PRO A 265 4.80 -18.24 -8.46
C PRO A 265 5.22 -19.57 -7.82
N ILE A 266 5.93 -20.39 -8.59
CA ILE A 266 6.41 -21.72 -8.15
C ILE A 266 7.86 -21.69 -7.65
N GLU A 267 8.65 -20.71 -8.08
CA GLU A 267 9.98 -20.46 -7.51
C GLU A 267 10.21 -18.95 -7.35
N ALA A 268 10.83 -18.57 -6.23
CA ALA A 268 11.31 -17.22 -6.00
C ALA A 268 12.77 -17.30 -5.53
N THR A 269 13.68 -16.75 -6.34
CA THR A 269 15.11 -16.74 -6.05
C THR A 269 15.56 -15.33 -5.71
N ALA A 270 15.90 -15.10 -4.45
CA ALA A 270 16.55 -13.87 -3.99
C ALA A 270 18.07 -14.06 -4.05
N ASP A 271 18.75 -13.20 -4.80
CA ASP A 271 20.19 -13.31 -5.02
C ASP A 271 20.99 -12.12 -4.44
N PRO A 272 21.22 -12.11 -3.12
CA PRO A 272 22.17 -11.18 -2.51
C PRO A 272 23.60 -11.70 -2.69
N GLY A 273 24.37 -11.09 -3.59
CA GLY A 273 25.80 -11.42 -3.75
C GLY A 273 26.09 -12.82 -4.30
N ALA A 274 25.32 -13.29 -5.28
CA ALA A 274 25.46 -14.60 -5.94
C ALA A 274 25.15 -15.82 -5.06
N LEU A 275 24.38 -15.65 -3.97
CA LEU A 275 23.96 -16.73 -3.07
C LEU A 275 22.73 -17.51 -3.56
N ALA A 276 21.92 -16.93 -4.46
CA ALA A 276 20.75 -17.56 -5.07
C ALA A 276 19.84 -18.35 -4.09
N HIS A 277 19.31 -17.66 -3.07
CA HIS A 277 18.36 -18.25 -2.13
C HIS A 277 17.00 -18.49 -2.80
N THR A 278 16.72 -19.73 -3.17
CA THR A 278 15.46 -20.11 -3.83
C THR A 278 14.46 -20.73 -2.86
N THR A 279 13.29 -20.11 -2.75
CA THR A 279 12.09 -20.73 -2.17
C THR A 279 11.24 -21.34 -3.29
N ARG A 280 10.69 -22.53 -3.06
CA ARG A 280 9.85 -23.25 -4.02
C ARG A 280 8.47 -23.50 -3.45
N THR A 281 7.43 -23.36 -4.26
CA THR A 281 6.04 -23.55 -3.87
C THR A 281 5.37 -24.50 -4.86
N ILE A 282 4.64 -25.48 -4.34
CA ILE A 282 3.83 -26.41 -5.14
C ILE A 282 2.36 -26.14 -4.84
N PHE A 283 1.58 -25.98 -5.90
CA PHE A 283 0.14 -25.79 -5.83
C PHE A 283 -0.60 -27.04 -6.29
N ASP A 284 -1.77 -27.28 -5.70
CA ASP A 284 -2.73 -28.24 -6.23
C ASP A 284 -3.39 -27.63 -7.48
N PRO A 285 -3.33 -28.29 -8.65
CA PRO A 285 -3.79 -27.69 -9.91
C PRO A 285 -5.31 -27.55 -10.02
N ALA A 286 -6.09 -28.18 -9.14
CA ALA A 286 -7.55 -28.11 -9.17
C ALA A 286 -8.09 -27.08 -8.17
N THR A 287 -7.43 -26.92 -7.03
CA THR A 287 -7.86 -26.03 -5.94
C THR A 287 -7.02 -24.77 -5.80
N GLU A 288 -5.88 -24.69 -6.49
CA GLU A 288 -4.90 -23.60 -6.43
C GLU A 288 -4.30 -23.37 -5.04
N LEU A 289 -4.44 -24.35 -4.13
CA LEU A 289 -3.95 -24.29 -2.76
C LEU A 289 -2.48 -24.72 -2.67
N ILE A 290 -1.71 -24.10 -1.78
CA ILE A 290 -0.31 -24.44 -1.54
C ILE A 290 -0.22 -25.79 -0.82
N THR A 291 0.29 -26.80 -1.51
CA THR A 291 0.48 -28.14 -0.93
C THR A 291 1.86 -28.30 -0.29
N SER A 292 2.85 -27.55 -0.75
CA SER A 292 4.16 -27.49 -0.08
C SER A 292 4.94 -26.22 -0.38
N THR A 293 5.75 -25.80 0.58
CA THR A 293 6.78 -24.77 0.43
C THR A 293 8.13 -25.35 0.86
N THR A 294 9.16 -25.16 0.05
CA THR A 294 10.54 -25.57 0.37
C THR A 294 11.43 -24.35 0.47
N ASP A 295 12.05 -24.17 1.64
CA ASP A 295 13.00 -23.10 1.90
C ASP A 295 14.35 -23.36 1.19
N PRO A 296 15.22 -22.34 1.03
CA PRO A 296 16.50 -22.50 0.33
C PRO A 296 17.36 -23.67 0.82
N ALA A 297 17.33 -23.97 2.12
CA ALA A 297 18.07 -25.07 2.72
C ALA A 297 17.62 -26.48 2.24
N GLY A 298 16.38 -26.61 1.75
CA GLY A 298 15.86 -27.87 1.20
C GLY A 298 16.23 -28.11 -0.25
N GLY A 299 16.77 -27.10 -0.94
CA GLY A 299 17.13 -27.19 -2.35
C GLY A 299 15.92 -27.54 -3.23
N THR A 300 16.08 -28.57 -4.07
CA THR A 300 15.01 -29.10 -4.95
C THR A 300 14.26 -30.28 -4.33
N SER A 301 14.62 -30.70 -3.12
CA SER A 301 14.01 -31.88 -2.48
C SER A 301 12.84 -31.49 -1.59
N THR A 302 11.71 -32.15 -1.78
CA THR A 302 10.48 -31.96 -0.98
C THR A 302 10.38 -32.91 0.21
N THR A 303 11.44 -33.68 0.48
CA THR A 303 11.51 -34.67 1.56
C THR A 303 12.48 -34.27 2.67
N THR A 304 12.72 -32.97 2.82
CA THR A 304 13.67 -32.44 3.81
C THR A 304 12.94 -31.77 4.98
N PRO A 305 13.62 -31.54 6.11
CA PRO A 305 13.08 -30.74 7.21
C PRO A 305 12.81 -29.28 6.83
N ALA A 306 13.46 -28.77 5.77
CA ALA A 306 13.27 -27.42 5.24
C ALA A 306 12.07 -27.31 4.27
N THR A 307 11.29 -28.38 4.11
CA THR A 307 10.03 -28.37 3.37
C THR A 307 8.87 -28.42 4.36
N GLN A 308 7.90 -27.54 4.21
CA GLN A 308 6.60 -27.64 4.88
C GLN A 308 5.56 -28.15 3.89
N LYS A 309 4.79 -29.16 4.28
CA LYS A 309 3.65 -29.69 3.51
C LYS A 309 2.35 -29.35 4.22
N THR A 310 1.34 -28.97 3.44
CA THR A 310 -0.03 -28.75 3.90
C THR A 310 -0.95 -29.70 3.18
N ILE A 311 -1.64 -30.54 3.95
CA ILE A 311 -2.68 -31.44 3.47
C ILE A 311 -4.02 -30.79 3.82
N TYR A 312 -4.89 -30.69 2.83
CA TYR A 312 -6.21 -30.10 2.98
C TYR A 312 -7.27 -31.17 3.17
N TYR A 313 -8.32 -30.82 3.89
CA TYR A 313 -9.52 -31.64 4.01
C TYR A 313 -10.18 -31.86 2.64
N ARG A 314 -10.67 -33.08 2.42
CA ARG A 314 -11.41 -33.46 1.21
C ARG A 314 -12.82 -33.92 1.54
N ALA A 315 -13.76 -33.56 0.67
CA ALA A 315 -15.12 -34.09 0.74
C ALA A 315 -15.18 -35.62 0.48
N GLY A 316 -14.27 -36.13 -0.37
CA GLY A 316 -14.10 -37.55 -0.65
C GLY A 316 -12.80 -38.10 -0.05
N SER A 317 -12.24 -39.13 -0.68
CA SER A 317 -10.95 -39.72 -0.30
C SER A 317 -9.77 -39.12 -1.09
N GLY A 318 -8.55 -39.53 -0.71
CA GLY A 318 -7.35 -39.29 -1.52
C GLY A 318 -6.50 -38.10 -1.09
N SER A 319 -6.66 -37.61 0.13
CA SER A 319 -5.69 -36.68 0.75
C SER A 319 -4.38 -37.37 1.15
N GLY A 320 -4.37 -38.71 1.20
CA GLY A 320 -3.27 -39.51 1.73
C GLY A 320 -3.35 -39.75 3.24
N TYR A 321 -4.31 -39.13 3.92
CA TYR A 321 -4.52 -39.20 5.37
C TYR A 321 -5.99 -39.38 5.67
N SER A 322 -6.38 -40.53 6.24
CA SER A 322 -7.79 -40.83 6.50
C SER A 322 -8.48 -39.81 7.41
N GLU A 323 -7.73 -39.17 8.31
CA GLU A 323 -8.23 -38.10 9.17
C GLU A 323 -8.61 -36.82 8.40
N CYS A 324 -8.09 -36.65 7.18
CA CYS A 324 -8.35 -35.51 6.30
C CYS A 324 -9.37 -35.82 5.19
N ASP A 325 -9.85 -37.06 5.11
CA ASP A 325 -10.80 -37.51 4.08
C ASP A 325 -12.25 -37.53 4.61
N SER A 326 -13.23 -37.49 3.69
CA SER A 326 -14.66 -37.59 3.98
C SER A 326 -15.18 -36.51 4.95
N LYS A 327 -14.65 -35.29 4.82
CA LYS A 327 -15.01 -34.09 5.59
C LYS A 327 -15.51 -32.98 4.66
N PRO A 328 -16.68 -33.13 4.00
CA PRO A 328 -17.21 -32.12 3.10
C PRO A 328 -17.42 -30.76 3.78
N GLU A 329 -17.76 -30.76 5.07
CA GLU A 329 -17.94 -29.54 5.88
C GLU A 329 -16.66 -28.71 6.05
N TRP A 330 -15.48 -29.31 5.85
CA TRP A 330 -14.18 -28.65 6.01
C TRP A 330 -13.36 -28.68 4.72
N ALA A 331 -13.94 -29.09 3.59
CA ALA A 331 -13.21 -29.21 2.33
C ALA A 331 -12.41 -27.93 2.01
N ASN A 332 -11.17 -28.11 1.56
CA ASN A 332 -10.20 -27.03 1.27
C ASN A 332 -9.68 -26.25 2.49
N LEU A 333 -10.07 -26.59 3.72
CA LEU A 333 -9.41 -26.07 4.93
C LEU A 333 -8.15 -26.88 5.25
N PRO A 334 -7.08 -26.24 5.77
CA PRO A 334 -5.87 -26.95 6.21
C PRO A 334 -6.18 -28.03 7.25
N CYS A 335 -6.03 -29.30 6.86
CA CYS A 335 -6.20 -30.42 7.79
C CYS A 335 -4.93 -30.68 8.57
N ARG A 336 -3.78 -30.77 7.88
CA ARG A 336 -2.53 -31.20 8.47
C ARG A 336 -1.35 -30.44 7.91
N THR A 337 -0.46 -29.99 8.79
CA THR A 337 0.83 -29.40 8.41
C THR A 337 1.97 -30.22 9.00
N GLN A 338 2.99 -30.49 8.19
CA GLN A 338 4.10 -31.37 8.58
C GLN A 338 5.38 -31.03 7.81
N PRO A 339 6.56 -31.42 8.31
CA PRO A 339 7.78 -31.34 7.52
C PRO A 339 7.74 -32.32 6.33
N GLY A 340 8.50 -32.03 5.27
CA GLY A 340 8.67 -32.91 4.12
C GLY A 340 9.43 -34.19 4.47
N GLY A 341 10.35 -34.09 5.43
CA GLY A 341 11.06 -35.19 6.09
C GLY A 341 11.61 -34.77 7.45
N GLN A 342 11.89 -35.74 8.32
CA GLN A 342 12.43 -35.46 9.66
C GLN A 342 13.96 -35.22 9.61
N PRO A 343 14.52 -34.43 10.55
CA PRO A 343 15.96 -34.34 10.71
C PRO A 343 16.57 -35.73 10.99
N PRO A 344 17.76 -36.05 10.45
CA PRO A 344 18.40 -37.33 10.74
C PRO A 344 18.75 -37.45 12.22
N THR A 345 18.42 -38.57 12.85
CA THR A 345 18.83 -38.89 14.22
C THR A 345 20.33 -39.22 14.24
N PRO A 346 21.14 -38.71 15.19
CA PRO A 346 20.80 -37.92 16.39
C PRO A 346 20.97 -36.40 16.22
N THR A 347 21.05 -35.88 14.99
CA THR A 347 21.50 -34.51 14.69
C THR A 347 20.50 -33.42 15.09
N GLY A 348 19.21 -33.76 15.31
CA GLY A 348 18.21 -32.82 15.80
C GLY A 348 16.92 -33.51 16.29
N PRO A 349 16.09 -32.80 17.08
CA PRO A 349 14.78 -33.29 17.51
C PRO A 349 13.80 -33.39 16.34
N GLU A 350 12.83 -34.31 16.43
CA GLU A 350 11.76 -34.39 15.44
C GLU A 350 10.93 -33.11 15.40
N LEU A 351 10.60 -32.68 14.19
CA LEU A 351 9.71 -31.54 13.96
C LEU A 351 8.25 -31.96 14.11
N PRO A 352 7.41 -31.12 14.74
CA PRO A 352 6.03 -31.48 15.06
C PRO A 352 5.14 -31.58 13.82
N VAL A 353 4.12 -32.42 13.95
CA VAL A 353 2.99 -32.48 13.02
C VAL A 353 1.79 -31.83 13.69
N THR A 354 1.11 -30.96 12.96
CA THR A 354 -0.11 -30.30 13.44
C THR A 354 -1.30 -30.78 12.63
N VAL A 355 -2.37 -31.19 13.31
CA VAL A 355 -3.68 -31.47 12.70
C VAL A 355 -4.68 -30.46 13.23
N ASN A 356 -5.34 -29.72 12.33
CA ASN A 356 -6.38 -28.77 12.69
C ASN A 356 -7.75 -29.39 12.42
N THR A 357 -8.65 -29.28 13.38
CA THR A 357 -10.09 -29.51 13.19
C THR A 357 -10.80 -28.16 13.25
N TYR A 358 -12.09 -28.10 12.91
CA TYR A 358 -12.82 -26.83 12.91
C TYR A 358 -14.15 -26.97 13.65
N ASP A 359 -14.56 -25.93 14.36
CA ASP A 359 -15.91 -25.90 14.92
C ASP A 359 -16.96 -25.37 13.94
N ILE A 360 -18.20 -25.31 14.39
CA ILE A 360 -19.36 -24.88 13.58
C ILE A 360 -19.25 -23.43 13.07
N LEU A 361 -18.38 -22.61 13.67
CA LEU A 361 -18.11 -21.24 13.26
C LEU A 361 -16.89 -21.15 12.32
N GLY A 362 -16.29 -22.28 11.96
CA GLY A 362 -15.08 -22.34 11.15
C GLY A 362 -13.81 -21.95 11.90
N GLN A 363 -13.82 -21.97 13.24
CA GLN A 363 -12.64 -21.63 14.03
C GLN A 363 -11.73 -22.86 14.20
N PRO A 364 -10.40 -22.74 14.01
CA PRO A 364 -9.50 -23.87 14.12
C PRO A 364 -9.36 -24.34 15.57
N ARG A 365 -9.41 -25.67 15.75
CA ARG A 365 -9.07 -26.40 16.96
C ARG A 365 -7.86 -27.27 16.67
N VAL A 366 -6.75 -26.94 17.29
CA VAL A 366 -5.44 -27.51 16.98
C VAL A 366 -5.18 -28.74 17.83
N VAL A 367 -4.77 -29.83 17.19
CA VAL A 367 -4.18 -31.01 17.82
C VAL A 367 -2.74 -31.13 17.30
N SER A 368 -1.77 -30.83 18.16
CA SER A 368 -0.35 -31.04 17.86
C SER A 368 0.12 -32.36 18.46
N SER A 369 0.74 -33.23 17.66
CA SER A 369 1.48 -34.37 18.20
C SER A 369 2.97 -34.01 18.26
N PRO A 370 3.65 -34.17 19.42
CA PRO A 370 5.09 -34.36 19.39
C PRO A 370 5.38 -35.59 18.52
N GLY A 371 6.47 -35.56 17.77
CA GLY A 371 6.93 -36.68 16.95
C GLY A 371 6.91 -38.00 17.74
N PHE A 372 6.53 -39.08 17.08
CA PHE A 372 6.26 -40.38 17.68
C PHE A 372 7.55 -40.98 18.28
N ASP A 373 7.81 -40.71 19.56
CA ASP A 373 8.55 -41.63 20.43
C ASP A 373 7.56 -42.23 21.43
N GLY A 374 7.37 -43.54 21.32
CA GLY A 374 6.32 -44.27 22.02
C GLY A 374 6.53 -44.30 23.54
N GLU A 375 5.53 -43.83 24.28
CA GLU A 375 4.91 -44.57 25.39
C GLU A 375 3.61 -43.85 25.78
N LEU A 376 2.47 -44.53 25.63
CA LEU A 376 1.19 -44.05 26.16
C LEU A 376 1.22 -44.13 27.69
N VAL A 377 1.68 -43.07 28.36
CA VAL A 377 1.44 -42.93 29.79
C VAL A 377 0.16 -42.12 30.01
N SER A 378 -0.93 -42.86 30.17
CA SER A 378 -2.20 -42.36 30.66
C SER A 378 -1.99 -41.76 32.06
N TRP A 379 -2.40 -40.52 32.28
CA TRP A 379 -2.75 -40.04 33.61
C TRP A 379 -4.16 -39.45 33.57
N PHE A 380 -5.13 -40.31 33.84
CA PHE A 380 -6.36 -39.91 34.50
C PHE A 380 -6.03 -39.56 35.96
N SER A 381 -6.32 -38.32 36.36
CA SER A 381 -6.74 -37.91 37.71
C SER A 381 -7.29 -36.49 37.54
N GLY A 382 -8.51 -36.14 37.90
CA GLY A 382 -9.34 -36.69 38.95
C GLY A 382 -9.52 -35.64 40.05
N VAL A 383 -10.56 -34.81 39.90
CA VAL A 383 -11.43 -34.28 40.97
C VAL A 383 -10.97 -33.04 41.78
N TRP A 384 -11.90 -32.05 41.77
CA TRP A 384 -12.06 -30.76 42.50
C TRP A 384 -11.16 -29.58 42.16
#